data_AF-A0A3N7AUT7-F1
#
_entry.id   AF-A0A3N7AUT7-F1
#
_cell.length_a   1.000
_cell.length_b   1.000
_cell.length_c   1.000
_cell.angle_alpha   90.00
_cell.angle_beta   90.00
_cell.angle_gamma   90.00
#
_symmetry.space_group_name_H-M   'P 1'
#
loop_
_entity.id
_entity.type
_entity.pdbx_description
1 polymer ?
#
loop_
_entity_poly.entity_id
_entity_poly.type
_entity_poly.pdbx_seq_one_letter_code
_entity_poly.pdbx_strand_id
1 'polypeptide(L)'
;MSEGCNRGAVLLLALASLLTACDLAPEFQKPKEELSPEAIALRDAPPERVFKGVLAGQPMHLVVEDCEVFQITADPQGKMAWTRVLRTEPYPLAFCERQSLAATPLSNGMGTAVTAVLGRRAFGSGGCCASGGTYRTTDGLTWKKL
;
A
#
# COMPACT_ATOMS: atom_id res chain seq x y z
N MET A 1 67.89 -20.17 -2.06
CA MET A 1 68.76 -21.14 -1.35
C MET A 1 68.14 -21.32 0.02
N SER A 2 67.56 -22.50 0.27
CA SER A 2 68.04 -23.45 1.29
C SER A 2 67.63 -23.01 2.71
N GLU A 3 67.07 -23.77 3.63
CA GLU A 3 66.95 -25.19 3.99
C GLU A 3 65.83 -25.19 5.08
N GLY A 4 65.18 -26.25 5.55
CA GLY A 4 65.40 -27.67 5.50
C GLY A 4 64.37 -28.30 6.44
N CYS A 5 63.91 -29.50 6.09
CA CYS A 5 63.06 -30.34 6.92
C CYS A 5 63.96 -31.13 7.90
N ASN A 6 63.69 -31.10 9.22
CA ASN A 6 63.82 -32.32 10.04
C ASN A 6 63.24 -32.23 11.47
N ARG A 7 62.49 -33.29 11.79
CA ARG A 7 62.47 -34.10 13.04
C ARG A 7 62.40 -33.41 14.41
N GLY A 8 61.37 -33.77 15.17
CA GLY A 8 61.46 -33.78 16.62
C GLY A 8 60.11 -34.02 17.29
N ALA A 9 59.97 -35.17 17.93
CA ALA A 9 58.77 -35.62 18.60
C ALA A 9 58.43 -34.79 19.86
N VAL A 10 57.12 -34.58 20.05
CA VAL A 10 56.35 -34.63 21.30
C VAL A 10 56.99 -33.96 22.53
N LEU A 11 56.45 -32.80 22.92
CA LEU A 11 56.16 -32.53 24.33
C LEU A 11 54.96 -31.59 24.44
N LEU A 12 53.88 -32.16 24.98
CA LEU A 12 52.65 -31.50 25.40
C LEU A 12 52.96 -30.34 26.35
N LEU A 13 52.65 -29.11 25.94
CA LEU A 13 52.46 -27.99 26.84
C LEU A 13 51.28 -27.16 26.35
N ALA A 14 50.23 -27.19 27.17
CA ALA A 14 48.99 -26.48 27.03
C ALA A 14 49.21 -24.97 26.90
N LEU A 15 48.58 -24.36 25.90
CA LEU A 15 48.18 -22.95 25.88
C LEU A 15 47.11 -22.78 24.80
N ALA A 16 45.91 -23.24 25.14
CA ALA A 16 44.70 -22.90 24.41
C ALA A 16 44.24 -21.51 24.86
N SER A 17 44.59 -20.45 24.14
CA SER A 17 43.79 -19.21 24.14
C SER A 17 44.13 -18.31 22.94
N LEU A 18 43.07 -17.86 22.26
CA LEU A 18 43.00 -16.66 21.41
C LEU A 18 43.38 -16.81 19.93
N LEU A 19 42.69 -17.73 19.24
CA LEU A 19 42.39 -17.58 17.80
C LEU A 19 40.87 -17.61 17.63
N THR A 20 40.20 -16.49 17.97
CA THR A 20 38.82 -16.19 17.53
C THR A 20 38.66 -14.68 17.41
N ALA A 21 39.37 -14.07 16.46
CA ALA A 21 38.86 -12.87 15.80
C ALA A 21 37.93 -13.35 14.66
N CYS A 22 36.81 -13.98 15.01
CA CYS A 22 35.72 -14.15 14.07
C CYS A 22 34.97 -12.82 14.06
N ASP A 23 34.93 -12.19 12.90
CA ASP A 23 34.05 -11.09 12.52
C ASP A 23 32.76 -11.05 13.36
N LEU A 24 32.76 -10.19 14.38
CA LEU A 24 31.52 -9.60 14.85
C LEU A 24 31.19 -8.48 13.88
N ALA A 25 30.80 -8.85 12.66
CA ALA A 25 29.91 -7.99 11.90
C ALA A 25 28.62 -7.95 12.71
N PRO A 26 28.21 -6.81 13.30
CA PRO A 26 26.88 -6.73 13.83
C PRO A 26 25.95 -6.95 12.64
N GLU A 27 25.18 -8.04 12.66
CA GLU A 27 24.02 -8.13 11.80
C GLU A 27 23.16 -6.92 12.17
N PHE A 28 23.26 -5.85 11.38
CA PHE A 28 22.30 -4.77 11.39
C PHE A 28 20.98 -5.42 11.03
N GLN A 29 20.24 -5.83 12.06
CA GLN A 29 18.90 -6.37 11.93
C GLN A 29 18.11 -5.29 11.21
N LYS A 30 17.89 -5.49 9.90
CA LYS A 30 17.04 -4.64 9.10
C LYS A 30 15.73 -4.54 9.87
N PRO A 31 15.28 -3.34 10.29
CA PRO A 31 14.06 -3.21 11.07
C PRO A 31 12.96 -4.03 10.39
N LYS A 32 12.30 -4.90 11.15
CA LYS A 32 11.14 -5.65 10.68
C LYS A 32 10.16 -4.61 10.15
N GLU A 33 10.04 -4.55 8.83
CA GLU A 33 9.30 -3.50 8.14
C GLU A 33 7.82 -3.69 8.46
N GLU A 34 7.36 -2.98 9.49
CA GLU A 34 5.96 -2.97 9.91
C GLU A 34 5.19 -2.21 8.84
N LEU A 35 4.22 -2.90 8.21
CA LEU A 35 3.41 -2.33 7.14
C LEU A 35 2.60 -1.15 7.67
N SER A 36 2.58 -0.04 6.93
CA SER A 36 1.76 1.12 7.30
C SER A 36 0.26 0.78 7.24
N PRO A 37 -0.60 1.49 8.00
CA PRO A 37 -2.04 1.28 7.95
C PRO A 37 -2.62 1.35 6.53
N GLU A 38 -2.08 2.22 5.69
CA GLU A 38 -2.48 2.36 4.29
C GLU A 38 -2.07 1.14 3.47
N ALA A 39 -0.86 0.62 3.68
CA ALA A 39 -0.41 -0.60 3.02
C ALA A 39 -1.27 -1.82 3.41
N ILE A 40 -1.70 -1.87 4.67
CA ILE A 40 -2.65 -2.88 5.16
C ILE A 40 -4.02 -2.70 4.50
N ALA A 41 -4.56 -1.48 4.49
CA ALA A 41 -5.86 -1.17 3.89
C ALA A 41 -5.92 -1.54 2.41
N LEU A 42 -4.89 -1.22 1.63
CA LEU A 42 -4.82 -1.59 0.22
C LEU A 42 -4.63 -3.11 0.01
N ARG A 43 -3.86 -3.79 0.88
CA ARG A 43 -3.70 -5.25 0.80
C ARG A 43 -5.02 -5.97 1.07
N ASP A 44 -5.78 -5.48 2.04
CA ASP A 44 -7.01 -6.12 2.52
C ASP A 44 -8.26 -5.61 1.78
N ALA A 45 -8.10 -4.61 0.89
CA ALA A 45 -9.20 -4.05 0.10
C ALA A 45 -9.75 -5.10 -0.88
N PRO A 46 -11.07 -5.36 -0.86
CA PRO A 46 -11.70 -6.26 -1.82
C PRO A 46 -11.70 -5.65 -3.23
N PRO A 47 -11.85 -6.47 -4.29
CA PRO A 47 -11.70 -6.01 -5.67
C PRO A 47 -12.71 -4.92 -6.06
N GLU A 48 -13.91 -4.92 -5.50
CA GLU A 48 -14.91 -3.87 -5.69
C GLU A 48 -14.54 -2.53 -5.03
N ARG A 49 -13.42 -2.46 -4.29
CA ARG A 49 -12.89 -1.21 -3.73
C ARG A 49 -11.63 -0.71 -4.41
N VAL A 50 -11.12 -1.45 -5.40
CA VAL A 50 -9.87 -1.14 -6.07
C VAL A 50 -10.10 -1.07 -7.57
N PHE A 51 -9.58 -0.01 -8.19
CA PHE A 51 -9.47 0.07 -9.64
C PHE A 51 -8.00 0.18 -10.01
N LYS A 52 -7.56 -0.69 -10.93
CA LYS A 52 -6.25 -0.61 -11.59
C LYS A 52 -6.49 -0.66 -13.09
N GLY A 53 -6.10 0.39 -13.80
CA GLY A 53 -6.34 0.47 -15.24
C GLY A 53 -5.79 1.76 -15.83
N VAL A 54 -6.26 2.11 -17.02
CA VAL A 54 -5.87 3.34 -17.72
C VAL A 54 -7.08 4.26 -17.83
N LEU A 55 -6.92 5.50 -17.37
CA LEU A 55 -7.91 6.58 -17.50
C LEU A 55 -7.24 7.77 -18.18
N ALA A 56 -7.91 8.36 -19.17
CA ALA A 56 -7.35 9.44 -19.99
C ALA A 56 -5.92 9.17 -20.52
N GLY A 57 -5.59 7.91 -20.84
CA GLY A 57 -4.27 7.50 -21.32
C GLY A 57 -3.18 7.38 -20.25
N GLN A 58 -3.50 7.59 -18.97
CA GLN A 58 -2.58 7.48 -17.84
C GLN A 58 -2.89 6.23 -17.00
N PRO A 59 -1.86 5.50 -16.52
CA PRO A 59 -2.06 4.42 -15.56
C PRO A 59 -2.63 5.01 -14.26
N MET A 60 -3.70 4.41 -13.78
CA MET A 60 -4.44 4.88 -12.61
C MET A 60 -4.69 3.72 -11.66
N HIS A 61 -4.39 3.96 -10.39
CA HIS A 61 -4.68 3.05 -9.29
C HIS A 61 -5.52 3.80 -8.26
N LEU A 62 -6.80 3.46 -8.15
CA LEU A 62 -7.74 4.07 -7.23
C LEU A 62 -8.14 3.05 -6.17
N VAL A 63 -8.31 3.54 -4.94
CA VAL A 63 -8.82 2.77 -3.80
C VAL A 63 -9.92 3.58 -3.15
N VAL A 64 -11.03 2.94 -2.79
CA VAL A 64 -12.03 3.54 -1.91
C VAL A 64 -11.85 3.01 -0.49
N GLU A 65 -11.64 3.93 0.45
CA GLU A 65 -11.45 3.65 1.87
C GLU A 65 -12.15 4.73 2.70
N ASP A 66 -12.83 4.33 3.78
CA ASP A 66 -13.71 5.19 4.60
C ASP A 66 -14.60 6.17 3.77
N CYS A 67 -15.21 5.69 2.68
CA CYS A 67 -16.08 6.49 1.82
C CYS A 67 -15.36 7.68 1.15
N GLU A 68 -14.06 7.54 0.90
CA GLU A 68 -13.20 8.47 0.17
C GLU A 68 -12.46 7.71 -0.91
N VAL A 69 -12.21 8.35 -2.05
CA VAL A 69 -11.40 7.75 -3.11
C VAL A 69 -10.01 8.37 -3.09
N PHE A 70 -9.00 7.51 -3.09
CA PHE A 70 -7.60 7.86 -3.13
C PHE A 70 -6.96 7.36 -4.43
N GLN A 71 -6.10 8.18 -5.00
CA GLN A 71 -5.14 7.78 -6.02
C GLN A 71 -3.86 7.29 -5.32
N ILE A 72 -3.42 6.09 -5.69
CA ILE A 72 -2.19 5.49 -5.19
C ILE A 72 -1.08 5.72 -6.22
N THR A 73 -0.01 6.40 -5.80
CA THR A 73 1.20 6.56 -6.60
C THR A 73 2.40 6.01 -5.83
N ALA A 74 3.44 5.59 -6.55
CA ALA A 74 4.73 5.34 -5.93
C ALA A 74 5.47 6.68 -5.81
N ASP A 75 6.01 6.96 -4.64
CA ASP A 75 6.91 8.10 -4.45
C ASP A 75 8.34 7.74 -4.94
N PRO A 76 9.24 8.73 -5.09
CA PRO A 76 10.61 8.49 -5.53
C PRO A 76 11.44 7.59 -4.59
N GLN A 77 11.00 7.39 -3.35
CA GLN A 77 11.63 6.54 -2.34
C GLN A 77 11.03 5.12 -2.33
N GLY A 78 10.10 4.82 -3.24
CA GLY A 78 9.41 3.53 -3.34
C GLY A 78 8.29 3.33 -2.32
N LYS A 79 7.92 4.36 -1.55
CA LYS A 79 6.76 4.31 -0.66
C LYS A 79 5.49 4.66 -1.42
N MET A 80 4.36 4.13 -0.96
CA MET A 80 3.07 4.44 -1.57
C MET A 80 2.54 5.78 -1.04
N ALA A 81 2.29 6.72 -1.94
CA ALA A 81 1.62 7.97 -1.66
C ALA A 81 0.12 7.85 -1.98
N TRP A 82 -0.72 8.29 -1.03
CA TRP A 82 -2.17 8.26 -1.14
C TRP A 82 -2.69 9.68 -1.29
N THR A 83 -3.18 10.02 -2.47
CA THR A 83 -3.74 11.35 -2.76
C THR A 83 -5.25 11.26 -2.81
N ARG A 84 -5.95 11.95 -1.91
CA ARG A 84 -7.43 11.97 -1.92
C ARG A 84 -7.94 12.73 -3.15
N VAL A 85 -8.75 12.09 -3.97
CA VAL A 85 -9.34 12.65 -5.20
C VAL A 85 -10.86 12.84 -5.12
N LEU A 86 -11.54 12.13 -4.21
CA LEU A 86 -12.96 12.30 -3.96
C LEU A 86 -13.28 12.10 -2.48
N ARG A 87 -14.14 12.97 -1.95
CA ARG A 87 -14.74 12.86 -0.62
C ARG A 87 -16.19 13.34 -0.70
N THR A 88 -17.07 12.71 0.08
CA THR A 88 -18.46 13.19 0.25
C THR A 88 -18.52 14.42 1.16
N GLU A 89 -19.64 15.13 1.18
CA GLU A 89 -19.84 16.19 2.18
C GLU A 89 -19.67 15.63 3.61
N PRO A 90 -18.85 16.26 4.47
CA PRO A 90 -18.70 15.84 5.86
C PRO A 90 -20.05 15.92 6.60
N TYR A 91 -20.34 14.89 7.39
CA TYR A 91 -21.51 14.86 8.25
C TYR A 91 -21.09 14.48 9.68
N PRO A 92 -21.46 15.28 10.71
CA PRO A 92 -21.09 14.97 12.10
C PRO A 92 -21.60 13.60 12.52
N LEU A 93 -20.73 12.79 13.16
CA LEU A 93 -21.09 11.47 13.70
C LEU A 93 -21.66 10.50 12.64
N ALA A 94 -21.13 10.56 11.42
CA ALA A 94 -21.42 9.58 10.37
C ALA A 94 -20.23 8.67 10.10
N PHE A 95 -20.53 7.41 9.82
CA PHE A 95 -19.55 6.37 9.49
C PHE A 95 -19.82 5.79 8.11
N CYS A 96 -18.78 5.30 7.43
CA CYS A 96 -18.94 4.69 6.13
C CYS A 96 -19.76 3.40 6.22
N GLU A 97 -20.88 3.35 5.50
CA GLU A 97 -21.77 2.19 5.41
C GLU A 97 -21.61 1.48 4.06
N ARG A 98 -21.46 2.27 2.98
CA ARG A 98 -21.46 1.77 1.61
C ARG A 98 -20.34 2.44 0.82
N GLN A 99 -19.46 1.63 0.25
CA GLN A 99 -18.41 2.09 -0.64
C GLN A 99 -18.07 1.05 -1.70
N SER A 100 -17.93 1.48 -2.95
CA SER A 100 -17.43 0.65 -4.04
C SER A 100 -16.94 1.48 -5.22
N LEU A 101 -16.15 0.84 -6.08
CA LEU A 101 -15.70 1.29 -7.39
C LEU A 101 -16.15 0.27 -8.44
N ALA A 102 -16.62 0.77 -9.58
CA ALA A 102 -16.93 -0.04 -10.75
C ALA A 102 -16.37 0.63 -12.01
N ALA A 103 -15.68 -0.15 -12.83
CA ALA A 103 -15.22 0.30 -14.14
C ALA A 103 -16.29 -0.03 -15.20
N THR A 104 -16.52 0.87 -16.14
CA THR A 104 -17.45 0.67 -17.25
C THR A 104 -16.84 1.23 -18.53
N PRO A 105 -16.79 0.46 -19.63
CA PRO A 105 -16.36 1.00 -20.92
C PRO A 105 -17.20 2.21 -21.34
N LEU A 106 -16.58 3.18 -22.00
CA LEU A 106 -17.31 4.30 -22.59
C LEU A 106 -18.07 3.84 -23.85
N SER A 107 -19.26 4.40 -24.07
CA SER A 107 -20.15 4.00 -25.18
C SER A 107 -19.56 4.25 -26.57
N ASN A 108 -18.60 5.17 -26.68
CA ASN A 108 -17.85 5.44 -27.91
C ASN A 108 -16.71 4.41 -28.17
N GLY A 109 -16.53 3.42 -27.30
CA GLY A 109 -15.47 2.41 -27.37
C GLY A 109 -14.06 2.93 -27.04
N MET A 110 -13.92 4.22 -26.72
CA MET A 110 -12.63 4.86 -26.48
C MET A 110 -12.47 5.20 -24.99
N GLY A 111 -12.00 4.22 -24.23
CA GLY A 111 -11.62 4.38 -22.83
C GLY A 111 -12.63 3.81 -21.83
N THR A 112 -12.38 4.10 -20.56
CA THR A 112 -13.14 3.58 -19.41
C THR A 112 -13.58 4.75 -18.54
N ALA A 113 -14.78 4.65 -17.98
CA ALA A 113 -15.20 5.47 -16.87
C ALA A 113 -15.17 4.64 -15.58
N VAL A 114 -14.86 5.29 -14.47
CA VAL A 114 -14.98 4.70 -13.14
C VAL A 114 -16.13 5.37 -12.41
N THR A 115 -16.97 4.56 -11.78
CA THR A 115 -18.06 5.00 -10.94
C THR A 115 -17.76 4.62 -9.50
N ALA A 116 -17.88 5.58 -8.58
CA ALA A 116 -17.78 5.38 -7.15
C ALA A 116 -19.17 5.50 -6.51
N VAL A 117 -19.54 4.55 -5.66
CA VAL A 117 -20.74 4.66 -4.81
C VAL A 117 -20.26 4.89 -3.40
N LEU A 118 -20.67 5.99 -2.77
CA LEU A 118 -20.25 6.38 -1.41
C LEU A 118 -21.49 6.67 -0.56
N GLY A 119 -21.52 6.16 0.67
CA GLY A 119 -22.64 6.34 1.58
C GLY A 119 -22.21 6.30 3.04
N ARG A 120 -22.35 7.42 3.74
CA ARG A 120 -22.09 7.55 5.16
C ARG A 120 -23.40 7.56 5.93
N ARG A 121 -23.57 6.65 6.89
CA ARG A 121 -24.75 6.57 7.75
C ARG A 121 -24.55 7.45 8.96
N ALA A 122 -25.56 8.26 9.32
CA ALA A 122 -25.56 8.92 10.61
C ALA A 122 -25.76 7.88 11.72
N PHE A 123 -25.11 8.09 12.86
CA PHE A 123 -25.34 7.25 14.04
C PHE A 123 -26.81 7.34 14.48
N GLY A 124 -27.47 6.18 14.65
CA GLY A 124 -28.86 6.10 15.09
C GLY A 124 -29.94 6.27 14.00
N SER A 125 -29.59 6.46 12.72
CA SER A 125 -30.58 6.50 11.64
C SER A 125 -31.00 5.09 11.19
N GLY A 126 -32.31 4.83 11.10
CA GLY A 126 -32.88 3.56 10.60
C GLY A 126 -32.95 3.41 9.08
N GLY A 127 -32.43 4.38 8.31
CA GLY A 127 -32.37 4.37 6.84
C GLY A 127 -30.94 4.58 6.32
N CYS A 128 -30.71 4.37 5.01
CA CYS A 128 -29.39 4.61 4.43
C CYS A 128 -29.10 6.10 4.25
N CYS A 129 -27.85 6.39 4.61
CA CYS A 129 -26.98 7.44 4.10
C CYS A 129 -27.43 8.88 4.37
N ALA A 130 -26.86 9.48 5.42
CA ALA A 130 -26.99 10.89 5.74
C ALA A 130 -26.20 11.78 4.76
N SER A 131 -25.07 11.28 4.26
CA SER A 131 -24.36 11.85 3.11
C SER A 131 -23.89 10.75 2.17
N GLY A 132 -23.76 11.09 0.89
CA GLY A 132 -23.38 10.11 -0.13
C GLY A 132 -23.75 10.51 -1.54
N GLY A 133 -23.55 9.56 -2.44
CA GLY A 133 -23.92 9.66 -3.85
C GLY A 133 -23.18 8.66 -4.73
N THR A 134 -23.57 8.68 -6.00
CA THR A 134 -22.85 8.02 -7.07
C THR A 134 -22.05 9.06 -7.82
N TYR A 135 -20.76 8.81 -8.01
CA TYR A 135 -19.84 9.73 -8.67
C TYR A 135 -19.21 9.04 -9.86
N ARG A 136 -18.90 9.79 -10.92
CA ARG A 136 -18.28 9.27 -12.14
C ARG A 136 -17.06 10.10 -12.51
N THR A 137 -16.01 9.42 -12.95
CA THR A 137 -14.80 10.01 -13.51
C THR A 137 -14.38 9.29 -14.79
N THR A 138 -13.63 9.97 -15.65
CA THR A 138 -12.96 9.43 -16.85
C THR A 138 -11.46 9.65 -16.84
N ASP A 139 -10.95 10.41 -15.87
CA ASP A 139 -9.54 10.79 -15.71
C ASP A 139 -8.97 10.36 -14.34
N GLY A 140 -9.81 9.93 -13.40
CA GLY A 140 -9.43 9.54 -12.03
C GLY A 140 -9.29 10.69 -11.05
N LEU A 141 -9.36 11.95 -11.52
CA LEU A 141 -9.08 13.15 -10.73
C LEU A 141 -10.31 14.05 -10.61
N THR A 142 -11.04 14.21 -11.71
CA THR A 142 -12.25 15.02 -11.77
C THR A 142 -13.47 14.10 -11.63
N TRP A 143 -14.28 14.37 -10.60
CA TRP A 143 -15.45 13.56 -10.28
C TRP A 143 -16.72 14.37 -10.42
N LYS A 144 -17.70 13.81 -11.14
CA LYS A 144 -19.04 14.37 -11.29
C LYS A 144 -20.03 13.54 -10.50
N LYS A 145 -20.85 14.18 -9.69
CA LYS A 145 -21.99 13.51 -9.06
C LYS A 145 -23.04 13.20 -10.13
N LEU A 146 -23.60 11.99 -10.11
CA LEU A 146 -24.70 11.54 -10.97
C LEU A 146 -26.05 11.78 -10.30
#